data_AF-A0AAV1HQM3-F1
#
_entry.id   AF-A0AAV1HQM3-F1
#
_cell.length_a   1.000
_cell.length_b   1.000
_cell.length_c   1.000
_cell.angle_alpha   90.00
_cell.angle_beta   90.00
_cell.angle_gamma   90.00
#
_symmetry.space_group_name_H-M   'P 1'
#
loop_
_entity.id
_entity.type
_entity.pdbx_description
1 polymer ?
#
loop_
_entity_poly.entity_id
_entity_poly.type
_entity_poly.pdbx_seq_one_letter_code
_entity_poly.pdbx_strand_id
1 'polypeptide(L)'
;MVKKGGAFAFRTGRTDRSVAYARYVDAAQTRSYTGQLHLSTSEAFSDHDQMFAAGYLEGYMTARRINEYYSNTFTYFTQGMNASLEKPLDWLEQQDRWSRSQVKDNGDSTLWRMLGLVLAQFDGIVAGYQARQAADPDALPDLSRRDLIFLNGNGEVCDLLEADLELQSTSNWIDLTKSPAQIFHDIALSGRCSALVTVTADFSNLFMGHSTWDSWSQITKIFKHYDFSLSLPGLASQRMSFSSYPGELFSDDDLYIMDSKLAVLSTTNHLYNTSLYGSLTHESLVSWQRVRVANALASSGEEWVSYLDYLNSGTYNN
;
A
#
# COMPACT_ATOMS: atom_id res chain seq x y z
N MET A 1 16.37 15.18 1.32
CA MET A 1 16.21 15.16 2.78
C MET A 1 17.59 15.12 3.41
N VAL A 2 17.95 16.10 4.26
CA VAL A 2 19.23 16.10 4.99
C VAL A 2 18.98 15.87 6.48
N LYS A 3 19.91 15.19 7.16
CA LYS A 3 19.87 15.01 8.62
C LYS A 3 21.01 15.80 9.27
N LYS A 4 20.69 16.70 10.21
CA LYS A 4 21.69 17.48 10.97
C LYS A 4 21.31 17.47 12.45
N GLY A 5 22.19 16.91 13.30
CA GLY A 5 21.95 16.85 14.75
C GLY A 5 20.70 16.06 15.13
N GLY A 6 20.38 14.98 14.40
CA GLY A 6 19.19 14.15 14.63
C GLY A 6 17.93 14.65 13.93
N ALA A 7 17.84 15.93 13.55
CA ALA A 7 16.68 16.50 12.88
C ALA A 7 16.72 16.33 11.35
N PHE A 8 15.57 16.01 10.77
CA PHE A 8 15.35 15.94 9.32
C PHE A 8 14.89 17.29 8.78
N ALA A 9 15.44 17.71 7.63
CA ALA A 9 15.02 18.93 6.94
C ALA A 9 14.88 18.73 5.43
N PHE A 10 13.74 19.16 4.90
CA PHE A 10 13.55 19.28 3.45
C PHE A 10 14.47 20.36 2.88
N ARG A 11 15.12 20.04 1.75
CA ARG A 11 15.97 20.96 0.98
C ARG A 11 15.81 20.64 -0.50
N THR A 12 15.79 21.68 -1.33
CA THR A 12 15.88 21.53 -2.78
C THR A 12 17.30 21.20 -3.19
N GLY A 13 17.45 20.36 -4.23
CA GLY A 13 18.74 19.86 -4.70
C GLY A 13 19.27 18.64 -3.93
N ARG A 14 20.23 17.92 -4.54
CA ARG A 14 20.94 16.78 -3.95
C ARG A 14 22.29 17.23 -3.40
N THR A 15 22.66 16.73 -2.24
CA THR A 15 23.99 16.93 -1.64
C THR A 15 24.49 15.60 -1.09
N ASP A 16 25.79 15.47 -0.80
CA ASP A 16 26.37 14.25 -0.22
C ASP A 16 25.86 13.94 1.20
N ARG A 17 25.21 14.92 1.84
CA ARG A 17 24.57 14.77 3.16
C ARG A 17 23.08 14.41 3.07
N SER A 18 22.58 14.12 1.88
CA SER A 18 21.19 13.72 1.68
C SER A 18 21.00 12.26 2.11
N VAL A 19 20.15 12.03 3.10
CA VAL A 19 19.70 10.70 3.54
C VAL A 19 18.85 10.03 2.45
N ALA A 20 17.97 10.83 1.86
CA ALA A 20 17.16 10.46 0.71
C ALA A 20 17.04 11.66 -0.24
N TYR A 21 16.75 11.41 -1.50
CA TYR A 21 16.46 12.41 -2.51
C TYR A 21 15.36 11.88 -3.43
N ALA A 22 14.51 12.79 -3.89
CA ALA A 22 13.38 12.42 -4.72
C ALA A 22 13.14 13.48 -5.79
N ARG A 23 12.57 13.04 -6.90
CA ARG A 23 12.01 13.88 -7.96
C ARG A 23 10.54 13.49 -8.12
N TYR A 24 9.67 14.48 -8.06
CA TYR A 24 8.26 14.32 -8.33
C TYR A 24 7.85 15.17 -9.53
N VAL A 25 7.16 14.56 -10.49
CA VAL A 25 6.46 15.24 -11.57
C VAL A 25 4.98 15.03 -11.36
N ASP A 26 4.25 16.13 -11.19
CA ASP A 26 2.82 16.09 -10.95
C ASP A 26 2.05 15.52 -12.16
N ALA A 27 0.96 14.81 -11.90
CA ALA A 27 0.10 14.21 -12.92
C ALA A 27 -0.31 15.21 -14.02
N ALA A 28 -0.62 16.46 -13.66
CA ALA A 28 -1.02 17.52 -14.59
C ALA A 28 0.10 17.92 -15.57
N GLN A 29 1.35 17.55 -15.30
CA GLN A 29 2.50 17.81 -16.16
C GLN A 29 2.87 16.61 -17.05
N THR A 30 2.15 15.49 -16.92
CA THR A 30 2.40 14.26 -17.67
C THR A 30 1.33 14.03 -18.73
N ARG A 31 1.71 13.40 -19.85
CA ARG A 31 0.75 13.05 -20.92
C ARG A 31 -0.22 11.93 -20.51
N SER A 32 0.20 11.07 -19.59
CA SER A 32 -0.60 9.96 -19.06
C SER A 32 -1.54 10.36 -17.93
N TYR A 33 -1.50 11.62 -17.48
CA TYR A 33 -2.19 12.08 -16.27
C TYR A 33 -1.86 11.22 -15.04
N THR A 34 -0.66 10.64 -15.01
CA THR A 34 -0.16 9.81 -13.91
C THR A 34 1.10 10.46 -13.37
N GLY A 35 1.07 10.88 -12.10
CA GLY A 35 2.25 11.46 -11.46
C GLY A 35 3.44 10.52 -11.50
N GLN A 36 4.66 11.05 -11.46
CA GLN A 36 5.88 10.24 -11.50
C GLN A 36 6.74 10.58 -10.29
N LEU A 37 6.97 9.59 -9.42
CA LEU A 37 7.86 9.72 -8.26
C LEU A 37 9.07 8.82 -8.43
N HIS A 38 10.25 9.43 -8.42
CA HIS A 38 11.51 8.70 -8.27
C HIS A 38 12.09 9.05 -6.91
N LEU A 39 12.39 8.03 -6.12
CA LEU A 39 12.91 8.18 -4.79
C LEU A 39 14.11 7.27 -4.60
N SER A 40 15.19 7.83 -4.07
CA SER A 40 16.38 7.07 -3.74
C SER A 40 16.91 7.41 -2.36
N THR A 41 17.58 6.46 -1.72
CA THR A 41 18.24 6.66 -0.42
C THR A 41 19.77 6.61 -0.55
N SER A 42 20.47 6.74 0.58
CA SER A 42 21.92 6.76 0.65
C SER A 42 22.41 5.79 1.71
N GLU A 43 23.30 4.88 1.31
CA GLU A 43 23.94 3.87 2.18
C GLU A 43 24.76 4.47 3.33
N ALA A 44 25.08 5.77 3.27
CA ALA A 44 25.82 6.48 4.33
C ALA A 44 25.01 6.65 5.63
N PHE A 45 23.74 6.26 5.66
CA PHE A 45 22.84 6.42 6.79
C PHE A 45 22.18 5.10 7.17
N SER A 46 21.72 5.01 8.43
CA SER A 46 21.01 3.83 8.91
C SER A 46 19.76 3.54 8.07
N ASP A 47 19.43 2.26 7.90
CA ASP A 47 18.24 1.82 7.15
C ASP A 47 16.95 2.51 7.64
N HIS A 48 16.82 2.68 8.97
CA HIS A 48 15.69 3.41 9.55
C HIS A 48 15.65 4.86 9.08
N ASP A 49 16.77 5.58 9.13
CA ASP A 49 16.84 6.97 8.64
C ASP A 49 16.54 7.06 7.15
N GLN A 50 17.05 6.10 6.37
CA GLN A 50 16.78 6.02 4.93
C GLN A 50 15.28 5.90 4.64
N MET A 51 14.60 4.95 5.28
CA MET A 51 13.19 4.68 5.05
C MET A 51 12.29 5.80 5.59
N PHE A 52 12.59 6.33 6.77
CA PHE A 52 11.88 7.50 7.30
C PHE A 52 12.06 8.73 6.37
N ALA A 53 13.28 9.01 5.93
CA ALA A 53 13.54 10.12 5.01
C ALA A 53 12.86 9.94 3.65
N ALA A 54 12.80 8.70 3.16
CA ALA A 54 12.07 8.34 1.95
C ALA A 54 10.58 8.68 2.08
N GLY A 55 9.94 8.13 3.12
CA GLY A 55 8.53 8.43 3.42
C GLY A 55 8.27 9.93 3.55
N TYR A 56 9.13 10.65 4.28
CA TYR A 56 9.00 12.08 4.44
C TYR A 56 9.01 12.83 3.10
N LEU A 57 9.96 12.51 2.22
CA LEU A 57 10.03 13.20 0.93
C LEU A 57 8.77 12.97 0.10
N GLU A 58 8.26 11.74 0.07
CA GLU A 58 7.00 11.45 -0.61
C GLU A 58 5.84 12.22 0.02
N GLY A 59 5.66 12.13 1.35
CA GLY A 59 4.59 12.81 2.08
C GLY A 59 4.62 14.33 1.86
N TYR A 60 5.81 14.94 1.89
CA TYR A 60 5.97 16.38 1.72
C TYR A 60 5.78 16.84 0.26
N MET A 61 6.35 16.11 -0.70
CA MET A 61 6.35 16.51 -2.12
C MET A 61 5.02 16.22 -2.80
N THR A 62 4.27 15.22 -2.32
CA THR A 62 2.98 14.80 -2.88
C THR A 62 1.78 15.18 -2.02
N ALA A 63 1.98 15.93 -0.92
CA ALA A 63 0.96 16.24 0.09
C ALA A 63 -0.39 16.70 -0.49
N ARG A 64 -0.37 17.59 -1.49
CA ARG A 64 -1.61 18.03 -2.14
C ARG A 64 -2.37 16.87 -2.80
N ARG A 65 -1.67 16.01 -3.53
CA ARG A 65 -2.30 14.84 -4.19
C ARG A 65 -2.71 13.77 -3.18
N ILE A 66 -1.99 13.64 -2.05
CA ILE A 66 -2.42 12.82 -0.90
C ILE A 66 -3.77 13.30 -0.39
N ASN A 67 -3.93 14.61 -0.17
CA ASN A 67 -5.20 15.17 0.31
C ASN A 67 -6.36 14.98 -0.68
N GLU A 68 -6.10 15.21 -1.96
CA GLU A 68 -7.12 15.03 -3.02
C GLU A 68 -7.53 13.55 -3.14
N TYR A 69 -6.56 12.62 -3.12
CA TYR A 69 -6.84 11.19 -3.12
C TYR A 69 -7.63 10.75 -1.87
N TYR A 70 -7.22 11.22 -0.69
CA TYR A 70 -7.95 10.99 0.55
C TYR A 70 -9.39 11.49 0.48
N SER A 71 -9.60 12.72 0.04
CA SER A 71 -10.93 13.31 -0.05
C SER A 71 -11.83 12.49 -0.97
N ASN A 72 -11.32 12.09 -2.14
CA ASN A 72 -12.06 11.27 -3.09
C ASN A 72 -12.41 9.88 -2.51
N THR A 73 -11.43 9.21 -1.91
CA THR A 73 -11.59 7.85 -1.36
C THR A 73 -12.54 7.86 -0.16
N PHE A 74 -12.35 8.80 0.76
CA PHE A 74 -13.20 8.95 1.94
C PHE A 74 -14.64 9.28 1.57
N THR A 75 -14.86 10.18 0.60
CA THR A 75 -16.20 10.49 0.07
C THR A 75 -16.82 9.30 -0.65
N TYR A 76 -16.04 8.50 -1.40
CA TYR A 76 -16.55 7.28 -2.03
C TYR A 76 -17.16 6.32 -1.01
N PHE A 77 -16.46 6.03 0.09
CA PHE A 77 -17.02 5.15 1.13
C PHE A 77 -18.18 5.81 1.89
N THR A 78 -17.99 7.03 2.39
CA THR A 78 -18.96 7.65 3.32
C THR A 78 -20.23 8.16 2.64
N GLN A 79 -20.12 8.68 1.42
CA GLN A 79 -21.27 9.22 0.68
C GLN A 79 -21.71 8.30 -0.45
N GLY A 80 -20.77 7.70 -1.18
CA GLY A 80 -21.08 6.79 -2.28
C GLY A 80 -21.65 5.46 -1.80
N MET A 81 -21.00 4.83 -0.82
CA MET A 81 -21.46 3.56 -0.22
C MET A 81 -22.32 3.76 1.03
N ASN A 82 -22.45 5.00 1.52
CA ASN A 82 -23.14 5.30 2.79
C ASN A 82 -22.60 4.47 3.98
N ALA A 83 -21.29 4.20 3.98
CA ALA A 83 -20.62 3.38 4.97
C ALA A 83 -20.13 4.20 6.17
N SER A 84 -20.20 3.63 7.36
CA SER A 84 -19.50 4.14 8.54
C SER A 84 -18.09 3.55 8.59
N LEU A 85 -17.08 4.41 8.58
CA LEU A 85 -15.67 3.98 8.60
C LEU A 85 -15.11 3.78 10.01
N GLU A 86 -15.88 4.07 11.07
CA GLU A 86 -15.33 4.08 12.44
C GLU A 86 -14.79 2.71 12.88
N LYS A 87 -15.58 1.64 12.70
CA LYS A 87 -15.15 0.28 13.09
C LYS A 87 -13.96 -0.24 12.25
N PRO A 88 -13.96 -0.15 10.90
CA PRO A 88 -12.79 -0.50 10.11
C PRO A 88 -11.52 0.25 10.52
N LEU A 89 -11.62 1.56 10.78
CA LEU A 89 -10.47 2.37 11.17
C LEU A 89 -9.97 2.03 12.58
N ASP A 90 -10.87 1.78 13.53
CA ASP A 90 -10.50 1.29 14.87
C ASP A 90 -9.77 -0.06 14.80
N TRP A 91 -10.22 -0.95 13.91
CA TRP A 91 -9.56 -2.24 13.67
C TRP A 91 -8.15 -2.04 13.10
N LEU A 92 -8.00 -1.18 12.08
CA LEU A 92 -6.72 -0.89 11.44
C LEU A 92 -5.73 -0.21 12.41
N GLU A 93 -6.21 0.67 13.28
CA GLU A 93 -5.36 1.29 14.31
C GLU A 93 -4.93 0.29 15.40
N GLN A 94 -5.79 -0.66 15.76
CA GLN A 94 -5.40 -1.78 16.64
C GLN A 94 -4.33 -2.65 15.96
N GLN A 95 -4.49 -2.92 14.67
CA GLN A 95 -3.53 -3.68 13.87
C GLN A 95 -2.17 -2.97 13.73
N ASP A 96 -2.16 -1.65 13.49
CA ASP A 96 -0.92 -0.86 13.45
C ASP A 96 -0.20 -0.88 14.81
N ARG A 97 -0.94 -0.76 15.92
CA ARG A 97 -0.36 -0.87 17.27
C ARG A 97 0.23 -2.26 17.54
N TRP A 98 -0.50 -3.31 17.17
CA TRP A 98 -0.05 -4.69 17.34
C TRP A 98 1.17 -5.02 16.47
N SER A 99 1.16 -4.66 15.18
CA SER A 99 2.30 -4.92 14.29
C SER A 99 3.57 -4.20 14.79
N ARG A 100 3.43 -2.99 15.35
CA ARG A 100 4.54 -2.26 15.99
C ARG A 100 5.07 -2.92 17.27
N SER A 101 4.20 -3.53 18.08
CA SER A 101 4.68 -4.31 19.23
C SER A 101 5.42 -5.56 18.77
N GLN A 102 4.92 -6.25 17.74
CA GLN A 102 5.60 -7.41 17.16
C GLN A 102 6.97 -7.05 16.57
N VAL A 103 7.11 -5.91 15.87
CA VAL A 103 8.42 -5.44 15.37
C VAL A 103 9.42 -5.22 16.51
N LYS A 104 8.96 -4.68 17.64
CA LYS A 104 9.81 -4.47 18.83
C LYS A 104 10.24 -5.81 19.46
N ASP A 105 9.31 -6.75 19.55
CA ASP A 105 9.52 -8.02 20.27
C ASP A 105 10.25 -9.07 19.43
N ASN A 106 10.25 -8.93 18.09
CA ASN A 106 10.86 -9.89 17.15
C ASN A 106 12.05 -9.30 16.37
N GLY A 107 12.86 -8.46 17.02
CA GLY A 107 13.96 -7.73 16.39
C GLY A 107 15.07 -8.59 15.73
N ASP A 108 15.16 -9.88 16.06
CA ASP A 108 16.12 -10.81 15.45
C ASP A 108 15.65 -11.35 14.08
N SER A 109 14.34 -11.29 13.80
CA SER A 109 13.77 -11.76 12.54
C SER A 109 13.98 -10.74 11.42
N THR A 110 14.51 -11.19 10.28
CA THR A 110 14.68 -10.32 9.10
C THR A 110 13.34 -9.81 8.58
N LEU A 111 12.28 -10.64 8.66
CA LEU A 111 10.91 -10.26 8.29
C LEU A 111 10.42 -9.08 9.13
N TRP A 112 10.50 -9.19 10.45
CA TRP A 112 10.03 -8.16 11.37
C TRP A 112 10.90 -6.90 11.32
N ARG A 113 12.21 -7.03 11.08
CA ARG A 113 13.10 -5.89 10.79
C ARG A 113 12.69 -5.16 9.51
N MET A 114 12.39 -5.90 8.44
CA MET A 114 11.91 -5.30 7.18
C MET A 114 10.54 -4.63 7.37
N LEU A 115 9.62 -5.25 8.11
CA LEU A 115 8.35 -4.61 8.45
C LEU A 115 8.57 -3.31 9.25
N GLY A 116 9.49 -3.30 10.22
CA GLY A 116 9.88 -2.10 10.94
C GLY A 116 10.38 -0.97 10.02
N LEU A 117 11.12 -1.32 8.97
CA LEU A 117 11.56 -0.37 7.94
C LEU A 117 10.41 0.15 7.08
N VAL A 118 9.45 -0.70 6.71
CA VAL A 118 8.21 -0.30 6.03
C VAL A 118 7.39 0.66 6.90
N LEU A 119 7.24 0.36 8.20
CA LEU A 119 6.54 1.21 9.16
C LEU A 119 7.27 2.53 9.43
N ALA A 120 8.61 2.54 9.40
CA ALA A 120 9.39 3.78 9.45
C ALA A 120 9.18 4.65 8.21
N GLN A 121 9.03 4.05 7.02
CA GLN A 121 8.63 4.77 5.80
C GLN A 121 7.23 5.37 5.97
N PHE A 122 6.28 4.65 6.55
CA PHE A 122 4.95 5.18 6.83
C PHE A 122 5.00 6.37 7.81
N ASP A 123 5.78 6.26 8.89
CA ASP A 123 5.99 7.36 9.83
C ASP A 123 6.62 8.58 9.15
N GLY A 124 7.49 8.33 8.17
CA GLY A 124 8.01 9.34 7.26
C GLY A 124 6.90 10.05 6.48
N ILE A 125 5.98 9.32 5.83
CA ILE A 125 4.85 9.91 5.07
C ILE A 125 4.05 10.86 5.95
N VAL A 126 3.68 10.40 7.16
CA VAL A 126 2.94 11.20 8.15
C VAL A 126 3.69 12.49 8.47
N ALA A 127 4.96 12.38 8.85
CA ALA A 127 5.78 13.54 9.19
C ALA A 127 6.00 14.50 8.01
N GLY A 128 6.15 13.96 6.80
CA GLY A 128 6.32 14.74 5.58
C GLY A 128 5.07 15.53 5.22
N TYR A 129 3.90 14.89 5.28
CA TYR A 129 2.61 15.54 5.06
C TYR A 129 2.39 16.67 6.08
N GLN A 130 2.55 16.37 7.36
CA GLN A 130 2.38 17.35 8.46
C GLN A 130 3.34 18.54 8.32
N ALA A 131 4.59 18.29 7.93
CA ALA A 131 5.53 19.37 7.70
C ALA A 131 5.16 20.25 6.51
N ARG A 132 4.51 19.68 5.48
CA ARG A 132 3.99 20.47 4.35
C ARG A 132 2.74 21.25 4.76
N GLN A 133 1.86 20.66 5.55
CA GLN A 133 0.68 21.31 6.10
C GLN A 133 1.06 22.49 6.99
N ALA A 134 2.02 22.32 7.89
CA ALA A 134 2.51 23.40 8.74
C ALA A 134 3.15 24.56 7.96
N ALA A 135 3.67 24.29 6.76
CA ALA A 135 4.24 25.30 5.89
C ALA A 135 3.19 26.08 5.06
N ASP A 136 1.99 25.51 4.87
CA ASP A 136 0.92 26.09 4.06
C ASP A 136 -0.48 25.66 4.58
N PRO A 137 -0.84 26.06 5.81
CA PRO A 137 -2.02 25.53 6.52
C PRO A 137 -3.35 25.94 5.88
N ASP A 138 -3.38 27.08 5.18
CA ASP A 138 -4.59 27.57 4.51
C ASP A 138 -4.87 26.82 3.20
N ALA A 139 -3.83 26.27 2.55
CA ALA A 139 -3.97 25.58 1.26
C ALA A 139 -4.02 24.05 1.38
N LEU A 140 -3.63 23.48 2.52
CA LEU A 140 -3.58 22.03 2.72
C LEU A 140 -4.33 21.64 4.00
N PRO A 141 -5.44 20.87 3.90
CA PRO A 141 -6.14 20.37 5.08
C PRO A 141 -5.24 19.50 5.96
N ASP A 142 -5.48 19.54 7.26
CA ASP A 142 -4.78 18.68 8.21
C ASP A 142 -5.33 17.25 8.13
N LEU A 143 -4.43 16.30 7.85
CA LEU A 143 -4.73 14.87 7.85
C LEU A 143 -3.99 14.23 9.01
N SER A 144 -4.74 13.49 9.80
CA SER A 144 -4.24 12.73 10.92
C SER A 144 -3.49 11.47 10.46
N ARG A 145 -2.80 10.82 11.39
CA ARG A 145 -2.23 9.49 11.16
C ARG A 145 -3.31 8.47 10.77
N ARG A 146 -4.49 8.55 11.38
CA ARG A 146 -5.63 7.66 11.11
C ARG A 146 -6.08 7.78 9.65
N ASP A 147 -6.10 9.00 9.11
CA ASP A 147 -6.44 9.28 7.72
C ASP A 147 -5.42 8.67 6.73
N LEU A 148 -4.15 8.61 7.12
CA LEU A 148 -3.10 8.01 6.29
C LEU A 148 -3.02 6.47 6.45
N ILE A 149 -3.41 5.94 7.62
CA ILE A 149 -3.65 4.51 7.82
C ILE A 149 -4.80 4.06 6.90
N PHE A 150 -5.89 4.83 6.86
CA PHE A 150 -7.01 4.58 5.95
C PHE A 150 -6.56 4.44 4.50
N LEU A 151 -5.71 5.34 3.98
CA LEU A 151 -5.23 5.24 2.60
C LEU A 151 -4.49 3.94 2.32
N ASN A 152 -3.58 3.53 3.21
CA ASN A 152 -2.82 2.30 3.04
C ASN A 152 -3.65 1.04 3.33
N GLY A 153 -4.81 1.20 3.98
CA GLY A 153 -5.72 0.14 4.38
C GLY A 153 -7.04 0.12 3.60
N ASN A 154 -7.14 0.84 2.48
CA ASN A 154 -8.41 1.06 1.77
C ASN A 154 -8.99 -0.26 1.21
N GLY A 155 -8.14 -1.18 0.74
CA GLY A 155 -8.51 -2.52 0.31
C GLY A 155 -9.08 -3.34 1.47
N GLU A 156 -8.46 -3.26 2.65
CA GLU A 156 -8.96 -3.91 3.87
C GLU A 156 -10.30 -3.36 4.34
N VAL A 157 -10.55 -2.05 4.16
CA VAL A 157 -11.81 -1.42 4.55
C VAL A 157 -13.00 -2.09 3.85
N CYS A 158 -12.86 -2.54 2.60
CA CYS A 158 -13.93 -3.25 1.89
C CYS A 158 -14.32 -4.55 2.63
N ASP A 159 -13.36 -5.44 2.89
CA ASP A 159 -13.64 -6.71 3.59
C ASP A 159 -14.09 -6.48 5.04
N LEU A 160 -13.56 -5.45 5.73
CA LEU A 160 -13.95 -5.13 7.11
C LEU A 160 -15.38 -4.59 7.19
N LEU A 161 -15.82 -3.80 6.20
CA LEU A 161 -17.21 -3.34 6.10
C LEU A 161 -18.15 -4.51 5.84
N GLU A 162 -17.81 -5.41 4.92
CA GLU A 162 -18.58 -6.62 4.65
C GLU A 162 -18.65 -7.53 5.87
N ALA A 163 -17.53 -7.75 6.56
CA ALA A 163 -17.48 -8.53 7.79
C ALA A 163 -18.39 -7.96 8.88
N ASP A 164 -18.43 -6.63 9.07
CA ASP A 164 -19.31 -6.01 10.07
C ASP A 164 -20.80 -6.22 9.75
N LEU A 165 -21.17 -6.19 8.46
CA LEU A 165 -22.53 -6.44 8.01
C LEU A 165 -22.91 -7.92 8.18
N GLU A 166 -22.03 -8.83 7.77
CA GLU A 166 -22.27 -10.28 7.81
C GLU A 166 -22.33 -10.81 9.25
N LEU A 167 -21.44 -10.35 10.14
CA LEU A 167 -21.45 -10.75 11.56
C LEU A 167 -22.67 -10.25 12.34
N GLN A 168 -23.36 -9.22 11.83
CA GLN A 168 -24.63 -8.75 12.37
C GLN A 168 -25.84 -9.46 11.76
N SER A 169 -25.67 -10.15 10.63
CA SER A 169 -26.71 -10.92 9.95
C SER A 169 -26.89 -12.30 10.61
N THR A 170 -28.14 -12.73 10.78
CA THR A 170 -28.50 -14.08 11.23
C THR A 170 -28.73 -15.06 10.08
N SER A 171 -28.45 -14.63 8.84
CA SER A 171 -28.77 -15.38 7.62
C SER A 171 -27.64 -16.36 7.27
N ASN A 172 -28.01 -17.52 6.72
CA ASN A 172 -27.03 -18.50 6.23
C ASN A 172 -26.18 -17.91 5.10
N TRP A 173 -24.86 -18.17 5.15
CA TRP A 173 -23.82 -17.72 4.21
C TRP A 173 -24.03 -18.10 2.73
N ILE A 174 -24.93 -19.06 2.44
CA ILE A 174 -25.48 -19.24 1.10
C ILE A 174 -26.92 -18.74 1.14
N ASP A 175 -27.18 -17.66 0.42
CA ASP A 175 -28.53 -17.32 0.03
C ASP A 175 -29.02 -18.36 -1.00
N LEU A 176 -29.56 -19.47 -0.47
CA LEU A 176 -30.14 -20.55 -1.28
C LEU A 176 -31.38 -20.10 -2.06
N THR A 177 -31.83 -18.86 -1.88
CA THR A 177 -32.90 -18.26 -2.68
C THR A 177 -32.38 -17.65 -4.00
N LYS A 178 -31.07 -17.43 -4.14
CA LYS A 178 -30.48 -16.95 -5.39
C LYS A 178 -30.52 -18.05 -6.45
N SER A 179 -31.07 -17.71 -7.60
CA SER A 179 -30.99 -18.55 -8.80
C SER A 179 -29.54 -18.68 -9.29
N PRO A 180 -29.20 -19.74 -10.04
CA PRO A 180 -27.88 -19.87 -10.66
C PRO A 180 -27.45 -18.66 -11.50
N ALA A 181 -28.40 -17.95 -12.11
CA ALA A 181 -28.13 -16.73 -12.87
C ALA A 181 -27.72 -15.56 -11.97
N GLN A 182 -28.34 -15.41 -10.80
CA GLN A 182 -27.95 -14.40 -9.81
C GLN A 182 -26.58 -14.71 -9.22
N ILE A 183 -26.31 -15.97 -8.91
CA ILE A 183 -24.98 -16.40 -8.43
C ILE A 183 -23.91 -16.10 -9.48
N PHE A 184 -24.16 -16.43 -10.76
CA PHE A 184 -23.24 -16.11 -11.85
C PHE A 184 -23.02 -14.59 -11.99
N HIS A 185 -24.09 -13.80 -11.88
CA HIS A 185 -24.02 -12.35 -11.96
C HIS A 185 -23.18 -11.75 -10.83
N ASP A 186 -23.41 -12.20 -9.59
CA ASP A 186 -22.63 -11.77 -8.42
C ASP A 186 -21.14 -12.09 -8.62
N ILE A 187 -20.82 -13.32 -9.05
CA ILE A 187 -19.42 -13.71 -9.33
C ILE A 187 -18.78 -12.83 -10.40
N ALA A 188 -19.51 -12.57 -11.49
CA ALA A 188 -19.01 -11.78 -12.61
C ALA A 188 -18.76 -10.31 -12.27
N LEU A 189 -19.40 -9.79 -11.20
CA LEU A 189 -19.31 -8.37 -10.81
C LEU A 189 -18.55 -8.12 -9.51
N SER A 190 -18.31 -9.14 -8.69
CA SER A 190 -17.66 -8.97 -7.38
C SER A 190 -16.12 -9.02 -7.45
N GLY A 191 -15.57 -9.63 -8.51
CA GLY A 191 -14.13 -9.59 -8.78
C GLY A 191 -13.69 -8.24 -9.34
N ARG A 192 -12.41 -7.90 -9.16
CA ARG A 192 -11.81 -6.69 -9.73
C ARG A 192 -10.56 -7.01 -10.53
N CYS A 193 -10.26 -6.10 -11.44
CA CYS A 193 -9.06 -6.06 -12.26
C CYS A 193 -9.02 -7.17 -13.33
N SER A 194 -8.04 -7.07 -14.23
CA SER A 194 -7.74 -8.11 -15.22
C SER A 194 -6.23 -8.17 -15.45
N ALA A 195 -5.69 -9.37 -15.53
CA ALA A 195 -4.27 -9.61 -15.76
C ALA A 195 -4.06 -10.58 -16.93
N LEU A 196 -2.97 -10.39 -17.68
CA LEU A 196 -2.56 -11.27 -18.77
C LEU A 196 -1.04 -11.47 -18.73
N VAL A 197 -0.62 -12.73 -18.68
CA VAL A 197 0.77 -13.16 -18.90
C VAL A 197 0.80 -13.96 -20.19
N THR A 198 1.57 -13.50 -21.17
CA THR A 198 1.63 -14.13 -22.49
C THR A 198 3.03 -14.15 -23.05
N VAL A 199 3.32 -15.12 -23.91
CA VAL A 199 4.64 -15.33 -24.51
C VAL A 199 4.53 -15.23 -26.03
N THR A 200 5.59 -14.74 -26.69
CA THR A 200 5.66 -14.78 -28.15
C THR A 200 5.65 -16.22 -28.66
N ALA A 201 5.18 -16.43 -29.88
CA ALA A 201 5.11 -17.76 -30.49
C ALA A 201 6.48 -18.46 -30.59
N ASP A 202 7.57 -17.71 -30.61
CA ASP A 202 8.96 -18.18 -30.65
C ASP A 202 9.64 -18.21 -29.27
N PHE A 203 8.91 -17.93 -28.19
CA PHE A 203 9.42 -17.85 -26.81
C PHE A 203 10.53 -16.81 -26.56
N SER A 204 10.72 -15.86 -27.48
CA SER A 204 11.74 -14.80 -27.33
C SER A 204 11.39 -13.73 -26.30
N ASN A 205 10.10 -13.50 -26.02
CA ASN A 205 9.64 -12.47 -25.09
C ASN A 205 8.46 -12.93 -24.25
N LEU A 206 8.46 -12.50 -22.99
CA LEU A 206 7.35 -12.61 -22.04
C LEU A 206 6.73 -11.22 -21.84
N PHE A 207 5.43 -11.11 -22.04
CA PHE A 207 4.66 -9.90 -21.78
C PHE A 207 3.74 -10.11 -20.60
N MET A 208 3.61 -9.07 -19.79
CA MET A 208 2.74 -9.02 -18.63
C MET A 208 1.95 -7.72 -18.70
N GLY A 209 0.63 -7.82 -18.55
CA GLY A 209 -0.28 -6.68 -18.55
C GLY A 209 -1.26 -6.80 -17.40
N HIS A 210 -1.59 -5.66 -16.80
CA HIS A 210 -2.58 -5.54 -15.74
C HIS A 210 -3.46 -4.32 -16.00
N SER A 211 -4.75 -4.45 -15.71
CA SER A 211 -5.74 -3.39 -15.80
C SER A 211 -6.57 -3.38 -14.52
N THR A 212 -6.33 -2.41 -13.65
CA THR A 212 -7.14 -2.19 -12.44
C THR A 212 -8.57 -1.81 -12.79
N TRP A 213 -9.53 -2.37 -12.06
CA TRP A 213 -10.93 -1.96 -12.14
C TRP A 213 -11.31 -1.30 -10.82
N ASP A 214 -11.63 0.00 -10.87
CA ASP A 214 -12.04 0.73 -9.68
C ASP A 214 -12.97 1.90 -10.04
N SER A 215 -13.51 2.55 -9.01
CA SER A 215 -14.26 3.78 -9.12
C SER A 215 -13.40 4.88 -9.76
N TRP A 216 -14.02 5.71 -10.61
CA TRP A 216 -13.35 6.88 -11.18
C TRP A 216 -12.88 7.89 -10.13
N SER A 217 -13.44 7.85 -8.92
CA SER A 217 -12.94 8.63 -7.78
C SER A 217 -11.48 8.33 -7.45
N GLN A 218 -10.99 7.14 -7.80
CA GLN A 218 -9.61 6.71 -7.52
C GLN A 218 -8.60 7.16 -8.58
N ILE A 219 -8.97 7.87 -9.65
CA ILE A 219 -8.06 8.20 -10.77
C ILE A 219 -6.97 9.27 -10.40
N THR A 220 -6.68 9.48 -9.11
CA THR A 220 -5.52 10.24 -8.64
C THR A 220 -4.26 9.35 -8.67
N LYS A 221 -3.72 9.09 -9.86
CA LYS A 221 -2.64 8.10 -10.07
C LYS A 221 -1.24 8.66 -9.90
N ILE A 222 -0.33 7.82 -9.38
CA ILE A 222 1.11 8.06 -9.35
C ILE A 222 1.87 6.75 -9.64
N PHE A 223 2.86 6.80 -10.52
CA PHE A 223 3.79 5.71 -10.75
C PHE A 223 5.06 5.96 -9.92
N LYS A 224 5.48 4.97 -9.15
CA LYS A 224 6.55 5.11 -8.16
C LYS A 224 7.73 4.24 -8.53
N HIS A 225 8.91 4.83 -8.42
CA HIS A 225 10.20 4.16 -8.53
C HIS A 225 10.94 4.37 -7.21
N TYR A 226 11.13 3.29 -6.47
CA TYR A 226 11.95 3.29 -5.26
C TYR A 226 13.29 2.62 -5.55
N ASP A 227 14.35 3.24 -5.06
CA ASP A 227 15.74 2.78 -5.18
C ASP A 227 16.44 2.94 -3.84
N PHE A 228 16.34 1.91 -3.01
CA PHE A 228 16.88 1.93 -1.66
C PHE A 228 18.32 1.40 -1.61
N SER A 229 19.05 1.81 -0.57
CA SER A 229 20.43 1.39 -0.29
C SER A 229 20.54 0.86 1.14
N LEU A 230 19.66 -0.07 1.48
CA LEU A 230 19.54 -0.70 2.78
C LEU A 230 20.65 -1.73 3.01
N SER A 231 21.07 -1.82 4.26
CA SER A 231 22.08 -2.75 4.75
C SER A 231 21.50 -4.00 5.43
N LEU A 232 20.17 -4.10 5.53
CA LEU A 232 19.47 -5.26 6.08
C LEU A 232 19.88 -6.55 5.35
N PRO A 233 20.46 -7.54 6.05
CA PRO A 233 20.79 -8.83 5.44
C PRO A 233 19.53 -9.56 4.97
N GLY A 234 19.62 -10.31 3.87
CA GLY A 234 18.51 -11.12 3.35
C GLY A 234 17.55 -10.39 2.41
N LEU A 235 17.85 -9.14 2.04
CA LEU A 235 17.11 -8.44 0.99
C LEU A 235 17.40 -9.05 -0.39
N ALA A 236 16.34 -9.41 -1.11
CA ALA A 236 16.40 -9.86 -2.50
C ALA A 236 16.15 -8.72 -3.49
N SER A 237 15.42 -7.68 -3.08
CA SER A 237 15.07 -6.52 -3.90
C SER A 237 15.26 -5.23 -3.10
N GLN A 238 15.85 -4.23 -3.74
CA GLN A 238 15.94 -2.87 -3.21
C GLN A 238 15.45 -1.83 -4.20
N ARG A 239 15.18 -2.25 -5.45
CA ARG A 239 14.62 -1.40 -6.49
C ARG A 239 13.32 -1.97 -6.97
N MET A 240 12.27 -1.15 -6.92
CA MET A 240 10.97 -1.52 -7.46
C MET A 240 10.31 -0.35 -8.16
N SER A 241 9.57 -0.69 -9.21
CA SER A 241 8.72 0.22 -9.96
C SER A 241 7.30 -0.32 -9.96
N PHE A 242 6.33 0.51 -9.59
CA PHE A 242 4.94 0.08 -9.42
C PHE A 242 3.94 1.20 -9.66
N SER A 243 2.75 0.85 -10.12
CA SER A 243 1.61 1.77 -10.17
C SER A 243 1.02 1.91 -8.77
N SER A 244 0.53 3.09 -8.43
CA SER A 244 0.11 3.39 -7.05
C SER A 244 -0.75 4.65 -7.01
N TYR A 245 -1.04 5.09 -5.79
CA TYR A 245 -1.77 6.29 -5.43
C TYR A 245 -0.95 7.13 -4.43
N PRO A 246 -1.11 8.47 -4.40
CA PRO A 246 -0.39 9.32 -3.48
C PRO A 246 -0.59 8.92 -2.02
N GLY A 247 0.50 8.69 -1.27
CA GLY A 247 0.45 8.38 0.17
C GLY A 247 0.34 6.89 0.50
N GLU A 248 -0.02 6.05 -0.46
CA GLU A 248 0.04 4.60 -0.32
C GLU A 248 1.45 4.06 -0.53
N LEU A 249 1.97 3.28 0.41
CA LEU A 249 3.30 2.70 0.25
C LEU A 249 3.32 1.49 -0.68
N PHE A 250 2.18 1.03 -1.18
CA PHE A 250 2.08 -0.14 -2.04
C PHE A 250 1.26 0.18 -3.28
N SER A 251 1.14 -0.81 -4.16
CA SER A 251 0.26 -0.81 -5.32
C SER A 251 -1.06 -1.43 -4.93
N ASP A 252 -2.09 -0.62 -4.70
CA ASP A 252 -3.50 -1.06 -4.64
C ASP A 252 -4.04 -1.45 -6.04
N ASP A 253 -3.22 -1.29 -7.09
CA ASP A 253 -3.45 -1.97 -8.38
C ASP A 253 -2.88 -3.39 -8.40
N ASP A 254 -1.88 -3.68 -7.57
CA ASP A 254 -0.96 -4.80 -7.71
C ASP A 254 -0.22 -4.92 -9.06
N LEU A 255 0.67 -3.97 -9.38
CA LEU A 255 1.66 -4.15 -10.46
C LEU A 255 3.05 -3.75 -9.97
N TYR A 256 3.96 -4.71 -9.87
CA TYR A 256 5.34 -4.47 -9.45
C TYR A 256 6.35 -5.06 -10.44
N ILE A 257 7.44 -4.31 -10.64
CA ILE A 257 8.63 -4.75 -11.37
C ILE A 257 9.84 -4.51 -10.47
N MET A 258 10.58 -5.57 -10.17
CA MET A 258 11.62 -5.55 -9.14
C MET A 258 12.99 -5.99 -9.65
N ASP A 259 14.07 -5.54 -8.99
CA ASP A 259 15.42 -5.94 -9.37
C ASP A 259 15.82 -7.35 -8.94
N SER A 260 15.02 -7.99 -8.07
CA SER A 260 15.02 -9.44 -7.81
C SER A 260 14.61 -10.29 -9.02
N LYS A 261 14.24 -9.67 -10.15
CA LYS A 261 13.71 -10.32 -11.37
C LYS A 261 12.29 -10.85 -11.24
N LEU A 262 11.62 -10.55 -10.14
CA LEU A 262 10.20 -10.80 -9.97
C LEU A 262 9.36 -9.67 -10.58
N ALA A 263 8.28 -10.06 -11.23
CA ALA A 263 7.16 -9.20 -11.55
C ALA A 263 5.93 -9.78 -10.84
N VAL A 264 5.17 -8.93 -10.17
CA VAL A 264 4.02 -9.33 -9.36
C VAL A 264 2.80 -8.61 -9.87
N LEU A 265 1.74 -9.38 -10.10
CA LEU A 265 0.43 -8.92 -10.52
C LEU A 265 -0.66 -9.76 -9.88
N SER A 266 -1.74 -9.12 -9.42
CA SER A 266 -2.91 -9.82 -8.86
C SER A 266 -4.24 -9.20 -9.26
N THR A 267 -5.31 -9.96 -9.06
CA THR A 267 -6.70 -9.57 -9.31
C THR A 267 -7.53 -10.01 -8.12
N THR A 268 -8.39 -9.14 -7.61
CA THR A 268 -9.14 -9.41 -6.39
C THR A 268 -10.12 -10.56 -6.56
N ASN A 269 -10.02 -11.53 -5.64
CA ASN A 269 -10.89 -12.68 -5.51
C ASN A 269 -11.87 -12.44 -4.36
N HIS A 270 -13.14 -12.20 -4.68
CA HIS A 270 -14.16 -11.96 -3.67
C HIS A 270 -14.38 -13.19 -2.77
N LEU A 271 -14.60 -12.95 -1.48
CA LEU A 271 -14.81 -13.99 -0.49
C LEU A 271 -16.30 -14.40 -0.42
N TYR A 272 -16.66 -15.49 -1.09
CA TYR A 272 -18.06 -15.97 -1.07
C TYR A 272 -18.45 -16.71 0.21
N ASN A 273 -17.49 -17.26 0.96
CA ASN A 273 -17.77 -17.93 2.23
C ASN A 273 -17.62 -16.94 3.39
N THR A 274 -18.68 -16.18 3.66
CA THR A 274 -18.68 -15.10 4.66
C THR A 274 -18.50 -15.60 6.10
N SER A 275 -18.69 -16.91 6.36
CA SER A 275 -18.36 -17.49 7.68
C SER A 275 -16.89 -17.33 8.08
N LEU A 276 -16.00 -17.18 7.09
CA LEU A 276 -14.58 -16.94 7.31
C LEU A 276 -14.29 -15.56 7.92
N TYR A 277 -15.22 -14.59 7.80
CA TYR A 277 -15.09 -13.29 8.46
C TYR A 277 -15.01 -13.39 9.99
N GLY A 278 -15.53 -14.47 10.58
CA GLY A 278 -15.36 -14.76 12.01
C GLY A 278 -13.91 -15.03 12.45
N SER A 279 -12.98 -15.23 11.50
CA SER A 279 -11.56 -15.45 11.77
C SER A 279 -10.72 -14.17 11.65
N LEU A 280 -11.31 -13.04 11.22
CA LEU A 280 -10.58 -11.78 11.11
C LEU A 280 -10.09 -11.32 12.48
N THR A 281 -8.82 -10.96 12.55
CA THR A 281 -8.18 -10.46 13.77
C THR A 281 -7.20 -9.36 13.45
N HIS A 282 -7.16 -8.31 14.27
CA HIS A 282 -6.16 -7.26 14.17
C HIS A 282 -4.76 -7.76 14.58
N GLU A 283 -4.66 -8.97 15.15
CA GLU A 283 -3.39 -9.67 15.41
C GLU A 283 -2.89 -10.41 14.17
N SER A 284 -2.84 -9.71 13.04
CA SER A 284 -2.43 -10.21 11.72
C SER A 284 -1.67 -9.14 10.95
N LEU A 285 -1.06 -9.48 9.82
CA LEU A 285 -0.42 -8.51 8.93
C LEU A 285 -1.36 -8.20 7.76
N VAL A 286 -1.72 -6.93 7.62
CA VAL A 286 -2.55 -6.44 6.50
C VAL A 286 -1.77 -6.49 5.18
N SER A 287 -2.49 -6.43 4.06
CA SER A 287 -1.96 -6.76 2.73
C SER A 287 -0.75 -5.90 2.36
N TRP A 288 -0.82 -4.59 2.51
CA TRP A 288 0.26 -3.68 2.13
C TRP A 288 1.55 -3.96 2.92
N GLN A 289 1.43 -4.42 4.17
CA GLN A 289 2.58 -4.81 4.99
C GLN A 289 3.21 -6.11 4.46
N ARG A 290 2.38 -7.14 4.22
CA ARG A 290 2.84 -8.44 3.70
C ARG A 290 3.46 -8.30 2.31
N VAL A 291 2.82 -7.57 1.41
CA VAL A 291 3.31 -7.30 0.05
C VAL A 291 4.64 -6.57 0.07
N ARG A 292 4.79 -5.51 0.88
CA ARG A 292 6.05 -4.77 0.96
C ARG A 292 7.20 -5.58 1.55
N VAL A 293 6.90 -6.47 2.50
CA VAL A 293 7.86 -7.43 3.06
C VAL A 293 8.26 -8.47 2.01
N ALA A 294 7.29 -9.10 1.34
CA ALA A 294 7.54 -10.11 0.33
C ALA A 294 8.33 -9.56 -0.86
N ASN A 295 7.97 -8.36 -1.35
CA ASN A 295 8.69 -7.68 -2.41
C ASN A 295 10.16 -7.44 -2.08
N ALA A 296 10.49 -7.16 -0.81
CA ALA A 296 11.85 -6.89 -0.38
C ALA A 296 12.68 -8.16 -0.17
N LEU A 297 12.07 -9.24 0.31
CA LEU A 297 12.78 -10.45 0.79
C LEU A 297 12.76 -11.63 -0.18
N ALA A 298 11.76 -11.72 -1.07
CA ALA A 298 11.61 -12.88 -1.95
C ALA A 298 12.55 -12.83 -3.16
N SER A 299 13.26 -13.93 -3.38
CA SER A 299 14.09 -14.17 -4.57
C SER A 299 13.43 -15.09 -5.61
N SER A 300 12.28 -15.69 -5.25
CA SER A 300 11.47 -16.58 -6.09
C SER A 300 9.97 -16.33 -5.87
N GLY A 301 9.13 -16.86 -6.77
CA GLY A 301 7.67 -16.77 -6.63
C GLY A 301 7.16 -17.56 -5.42
N GLU A 302 7.75 -18.72 -5.15
CA GLU A 302 7.41 -19.58 -4.01
C GLU A 302 7.73 -18.89 -2.67
N GLU A 303 8.90 -18.24 -2.57
CA GLU A 303 9.24 -17.44 -1.40
C GLU A 303 8.28 -16.26 -1.24
N TRP A 304 7.92 -15.59 -2.34
CA TRP A 304 6.99 -14.46 -2.31
C TRP A 304 5.63 -14.86 -1.73
N VAL A 305 5.08 -15.99 -2.17
CA VAL A 305 3.84 -16.55 -1.62
C VAL A 305 3.99 -16.90 -0.13
N SER A 306 5.12 -17.51 0.26
CA SER A 306 5.34 -17.87 1.67
C SER A 306 5.35 -16.65 2.61
N TYR A 307 5.85 -15.51 2.16
CA TYR A 307 5.81 -14.25 2.91
C TYR A 307 4.40 -13.65 2.95
N LEU A 308 3.60 -13.81 1.88
CA LEU A 308 2.20 -13.38 1.85
C LEU A 308 1.30 -14.23 2.75
N ASP A 309 1.56 -15.53 2.89
CA ASP A 309 0.77 -16.41 3.75
C ASP A 309 1.05 -16.19 5.24
N TYR A 310 2.23 -15.64 5.58
CA TYR A 310 2.62 -15.39 6.95
C TYR A 310 1.71 -14.37 7.63
N LEU A 311 1.01 -14.81 8.69
CA LEU A 311 0.06 -14.01 9.47
C LEU A 311 -0.98 -13.31 8.58
N ASN A 312 -1.50 -14.03 7.58
CA ASN A 312 -2.55 -13.54 6.70
C ASN A 312 -3.73 -12.96 7.48
N SER A 313 -4.12 -11.74 7.12
CA SER A 313 -5.24 -11.01 7.73
C SER A 313 -6.62 -11.49 7.25
N GLY A 314 -6.71 -12.18 6.11
CA GLY A 314 -7.99 -12.51 5.48
C GLY A 314 -8.70 -11.29 4.88
N THR A 315 -7.95 -10.21 4.65
CA THR A 315 -8.42 -8.93 4.10
C THR A 315 -7.61 -8.57 2.86
N TYR A 316 -8.23 -7.80 1.98
CA TYR A 316 -7.84 -7.53 0.60
C TYR A 316 -7.48 -8.83 -0.13
N ASN A 317 -8.50 -9.68 -0.29
CA ASN A 317 -8.35 -11.04 -0.79
C ASN A 317 -8.10 -11.06 -2.31
N ASN A 318 -6.89 -11.43 -2.71
CA ASN A 318 -6.39 -11.44 -4.09
C ASN A 318 -5.92 -12.84 -4.50
#